data_AF-A0A1S1D9X4-F1
#
_entry.id   AF-A0A1S1D9X4-F1
#
_cell.length_a   1.000
_cell.length_b   1.000
_cell.length_c   1.000
_cell.angle_alpha   90.00
_cell.angle_beta   90.00
_cell.angle_gamma   90.00
#
_symmetry.space_group_name_H-M   'P 1'
#
loop_
_entity.id
_entity.type
_entity.pdbx_description
1 polymer ?
#
loop_
_entity_poly.entity_id
_entity_poly.type
_entity_poly.pdbx_seq_one_letter_code
_entity_poly.pdbx_strand_id
1 'polypeptide(L)'
;MANIKSQKKRILTNEKARLRNNIVKSELKTATRKVKAAVEAQNKEAAVEALRFVNRKLDKAVSKGVLHKKTAANKKSGLATLVNKAF
;
A
#
# COMPACT_ATOMS: atom_id res chain seq x y z
N MET A 1 3.65 -9.51 -30.93
CA MET A 1 4.53 -8.40 -31.38
C MET A 1 3.67 -7.18 -31.66
N ALA A 2 4.02 -5.99 -31.14
CA ALA A 2 3.28 -4.77 -31.46
C ALA A 2 3.76 -4.23 -32.81
N ASN A 3 2.90 -4.27 -33.83
CA ASN A 3 3.27 -3.88 -35.19
C ASN A 3 3.01 -2.38 -35.43
N ILE A 4 2.06 -1.78 -34.69
CA ILE A 4 1.71 -0.37 -34.82
C ILE A 4 2.62 0.49 -33.92
N LYS A 5 3.12 1.63 -34.42
CA LYS A 5 3.99 2.57 -33.68
C LYS A 5 3.38 2.98 -32.32
N SER A 6 2.08 3.27 -32.29
CA SER A 6 1.36 3.64 -31.06
C SER A 6 1.35 2.51 -30.04
N GLN A 7 1.22 1.25 -30.47
CA GLN A 7 1.26 0.08 -29.60
C GLN A 7 2.65 -0.14 -28.99
N LYS A 8 3.73 -0.02 -29.79
CA LYS A 8 5.11 -0.08 -29.27
C LYS A 8 5.34 0.97 -28.18
N LYS A 9 4.85 2.19 -28.39
CA LYS A 9 4.90 3.26 -27.37
C LYS A 9 4.10 2.90 -26.12
N ARG A 10 2.89 2.33 -26.27
CA ARG A 10 2.05 1.93 -25.14
C ARG A 10 2.71 0.86 -24.27
N ILE A 11 3.39 -0.11 -24.87
CA ILE A 11 4.14 -1.14 -24.11
C ILE A 11 5.16 -0.48 -23.18
N LEU A 12 5.99 0.42 -23.72
CA LEU A 12 7.01 1.12 -22.94
C LEU A 12 6.42 1.98 -21.82
N THR A 13 5.33 2.72 -22.08
CA THR A 13 4.68 3.54 -21.04
C THR A 13 4.01 2.69 -19.97
N ASN A 14 3.38 1.59 -20.37
CA ASN A 14 2.69 0.69 -19.45
C ASN A 14 3.69 -0.02 -18.54
N GLU A 15 4.85 -0.41 -19.06
CA GLU A 15 5.90 -1.02 -18.24
C GLU A 15 6.43 -0.05 -17.17
N LYS A 16 6.69 1.20 -17.52
CA LYS A 16 7.10 2.23 -16.54
C LYS A 16 6.04 2.42 -15.44
N ALA A 17 4.77 2.49 -15.82
CA ALA A 17 3.67 2.58 -14.87
C ALA A 17 3.54 1.32 -14.00
N ARG A 18 3.70 0.13 -14.60
CA ARG A 18 3.68 -1.17 -13.91
C ARG A 18 4.75 -1.24 -12.83
N LEU A 19 6.00 -0.88 -13.15
CA LEU A 19 7.12 -0.91 -12.20
C LEU A 19 6.88 0.05 -11.03
N ARG A 20 6.48 1.30 -11.31
CA ARG A 20 6.12 2.27 -10.27
C ARG A 20 5.03 1.73 -9.34
N ASN A 21 3.96 1.17 -9.91
CA ASN A 21 2.84 0.64 -9.13
C ASN A 21 3.24 -0.59 -8.32
N ASN A 22 4.12 -1.44 -8.86
CA ASN A 22 4.62 -2.62 -8.16
C ASN A 22 5.43 -2.24 -6.91
N ILE A 23 6.32 -1.26 -7.04
CA ILE A 23 7.13 -0.76 -5.91
C ILE A 23 6.23 -0.25 -4.80
N VAL A 24 5.27 0.63 -5.12
CA VAL A 24 4.34 1.20 -4.13
C VAL A 24 3.50 0.10 -3.46
N LYS A 25 3.01 -0.88 -4.23
CA LYS A 25 2.24 -2.00 -3.68
C LYS A 25 3.09 -2.88 -2.75
N SER A 26 4.35 -3.13 -3.11
CA SER A 26 5.30 -3.89 -2.30
C SER A 26 5.61 -3.18 -0.98
N GLU A 27 5.92 -1.88 -1.04
CA GLU A 27 6.13 -1.05 0.16
C GLU A 27 4.95 -1.11 1.12
N LEU A 28 3.73 -0.96 0.60
CA LEU A 28 2.52 -1.03 1.41
C LEU A 28 2.33 -2.40 2.06
N LYS A 29 2.62 -3.48 1.34
CA LYS A 29 2.54 -4.85 1.87
C LYS A 29 3.54 -5.02 3.03
N THR A 30 4.76 -4.55 2.86
CA THR A 30 5.81 -4.61 3.90
C THR A 30 5.43 -3.78 5.13
N ALA A 31 4.95 -2.55 4.93
CA ALA A 31 4.54 -1.69 6.03
C ALA A 31 3.33 -2.27 6.80
N THR A 32 2.38 -2.89 6.09
CA THR A 32 1.26 -3.62 6.70
C THR A 32 1.74 -4.79 7.55
N ARG A 33 2.76 -5.53 7.08
CA ARG A 33 3.35 -6.64 7.84
C ARG A 33 4.02 -6.16 9.12
N LYS A 34 4.69 -5.00 9.11
CA LYS A 34 5.30 -4.41 10.31
C LYS A 34 4.27 -4.13 11.41
N VAL A 35 3.09 -3.61 11.05
CA VAL A 35 2.00 -3.40 12.02
C VAL A 35 1.57 -4.71 12.65
N LYS A 36 1.36 -5.76 11.84
CA LYS A 36 0.98 -7.08 12.34
C LYS A 36 2.04 -7.67 13.27
N ALA A 37 3.32 -7.58 12.90
CA ALA A 37 4.42 -8.05 13.73
C ALA A 37 4.51 -7.31 15.08
N ALA A 38 4.29 -5.98 15.08
CA ALA A 38 4.28 -5.20 16.32
C ALA A 38 3.11 -5.59 17.25
N VAL A 39 1.97 -5.94 16.67
CA VAL A 39 0.80 -6.42 17.41
C VAL A 39 1.05 -7.83 17.98
N GLU A 40 1.64 -8.73 17.19
CA GLU A 40 2.05 -10.07 17.66
C GLU A 40 3.07 -9.97 18.81
N ALA A 41 3.97 -8.99 18.76
CA ALA A 41 4.95 -8.72 19.80
C ALA A 41 4.38 -7.97 21.03
N GLN A 42 3.07 -7.70 21.10
CA GLN A 42 2.40 -7.01 22.22
C GLN A 42 2.99 -5.63 22.57
N ASN A 43 3.61 -4.95 21.60
CA ASN A 43 4.15 -3.61 21.81
C ASN A 43 3.15 -2.54 21.29
N LYS A 44 2.38 -1.97 22.21
CA LYS A 44 1.33 -0.98 21.92
C LYS A 44 1.87 0.28 21.23
N GLU A 45 2.97 0.83 21.72
CA GLU A 45 3.54 2.08 21.18
C GLU A 45 4.03 1.89 19.75
N ALA A 46 4.80 0.83 19.50
CA ALA A 46 5.31 0.49 18.18
C ALA A 46 4.19 0.18 17.19
N ALA A 47 3.11 -0.48 17.64
CA ALA A 47 1.95 -0.78 16.80
C ALA A 47 1.20 0.51 16.38
N VAL A 48 1.01 1.45 17.30
CA VAL A 48 0.34 2.74 17.01
C VAL A 48 1.18 3.60 16.06
N GLU A 49 2.50 3.68 16.26
CA GLU A 49 3.38 4.41 15.37
C GLU A 49 3.40 3.81 13.96
N ALA A 50 3.55 2.49 13.86
CA ALA A 50 3.52 1.78 12.59
C ALA A 50 2.17 1.96 11.88
N LEU A 51 1.06 1.95 12.60
CA LEU A 51 -0.28 2.19 12.06
C LEU A 51 -0.39 3.60 11.47
N ARG A 52 0.08 4.63 12.18
CA ARG A 52 0.10 6.03 11.68
C ARG A 52 0.92 6.14 10.38
N PHE A 53 2.08 5.49 10.33
CA PHE A 53 2.93 5.46 9.13
C PHE A 53 2.23 4.79 7.94
N VAL A 54 1.60 3.63 8.15
CA VAL A 54 0.87 2.89 7.11
C VAL A 54 -0.31 3.70 6.59
N ASN A 55 -1.09 4.33 7.47
CA ASN A 55 -2.23 5.16 7.08
C ASN A 55 -1.80 6.29 6.15
N ARG A 56 -0.73 7.02 6.49
CA ARG A 56 -0.16 8.07 5.65
C ARG A 56 0.29 7.55 4.28
N LYS A 57 0.93 6.38 4.24
CA LYS A 57 1.37 5.75 2.97
C LYS A 57 0.20 5.30 2.11
N LEU A 58 -0.87 4.77 2.71
CA LEU A 58 -2.11 4.39 2.00
C LEU A 58 -2.75 5.61 1.33
N ASP A 59 -2.85 6.74 2.06
CA ASP A 59 -3.41 7.96 1.50
C ASP A 59 -2.58 8.53 0.35
N LYS A 60 -1.24 8.55 0.50
CA LYS A 60 -0.34 8.93 -0.60
C LYS A 60 -0.49 8.02 -1.82
N ALA A 61 -0.77 6.73 -1.63
CA ALA A 61 -0.98 5.80 -2.74
C ALA A 61 -2.30 6.07 -3.47
N VAL A 62 -3.34 6.55 -2.77
CA VAL A 62 -4.60 7.00 -3.38
C VAL A 62 -4.38 8.27 -4.19
N SER A 63 -3.70 9.28 -3.63
CA SER A 63 -3.38 10.52 -4.34
C SER A 63 -2.56 10.28 -5.61
N LYS A 64 -1.69 9.26 -5.61
CA LYS A 64 -0.88 8.85 -6.76
C LYS A 64 -1.63 7.94 -7.76
N GLY A 65 -2.91 7.65 -7.54
CA GLY A 65 -3.73 6.80 -8.40
C GLY A 65 -3.38 5.30 -8.38
N VAL A 66 -2.55 4.86 -7.42
CA VAL A 66 -2.11 3.46 -7.34
C VAL A 66 -3.19 2.57 -6.70
N LEU A 67 -3.98 3.14 -5.79
CA LEU A 67 -5.08 2.47 -5.11
C LEU A 67 -6.36 3.30 -5.20
N HIS A 68 -7.49 2.61 -5.27
CA HIS A 68 -8.78 3.27 -5.13
C HIS A 68 -9.05 3.66 -3.67
N LYS A 69 -9.78 4.77 -3.46
CA LYS A 69 -10.12 5.30 -2.12
C LYS A 69 -10.78 4.26 -1.21
N LYS A 70 -11.69 3.44 -1.76
CA LYS A 70 -12.37 2.37 -1.00
C LYS A 70 -11.39 1.27 -0.56
N THR A 71 -10.44 0.90 -1.42
CA THR A 71 -9.42 -0.11 -1.06
C THR A 71 -8.52 0.39 0.06
N ALA A 72 -8.13 1.67 0.03
CA ALA A 72 -7.37 2.27 1.12
C ALA A 72 -8.20 2.34 2.42
N ALA A 73 -9.46 2.79 2.35
CA ALA A 73 -10.36 2.85 3.51
C ALA A 73 -10.56 1.49 4.18
N ASN A 74 -10.82 0.43 3.40
CA ASN A 74 -10.96 -0.93 3.92
C ASN A 74 -9.70 -1.41 4.64
N LYS A 75 -8.51 -1.12 4.07
CA LYS A 75 -7.24 -1.47 4.69
C LYS A 75 -6.98 -0.71 5.99
N LYS A 76 -7.27 0.59 6.03
CA LYS A 76 -7.16 1.40 7.25
C LYS A 76 -8.07 0.88 8.35
N SER A 77 -9.33 0.63 8.03
CA SER A 77 -10.32 0.09 8.97
C SER A 77 -9.91 -1.26 9.53
N GLY A 78 -9.45 -2.18 8.68
CA GLY A 78 -8.98 -3.49 9.11
C GLY A 78 -7.76 -3.42 10.04
N LEU A 79 -6.79 -2.55 9.74
CA LEU A 79 -5.61 -2.38 10.58
C LEU A 79 -5.91 -1.68 11.91
N ALA A 80 -6.78 -0.67 11.90
CA ALA A 80 -7.21 0.01 13.12
C ALA A 80 -7.96 -0.96 14.05
N THR A 81 -8.90 -1.74 13.50
CA THR A 81 -9.61 -2.78 14.26
C THR A 81 -8.65 -3.82 14.84
N LEU A 82 -7.63 -4.23 14.08
CA LEU A 82 -6.65 -5.20 14.56
C LEU A 82 -5.84 -4.66 15.74
N VAL A 83 -5.35 -3.42 15.67
CA VAL A 83 -4.60 -2.79 16.76
C VAL A 83 -5.49 -2.56 17.99
N ASN A 84 -6.72 -2.07 17.80
CA ASN A 84 -7.67 -1.79 18.88
C ASN A 84 -8.23 -3.06 19.56
N LYS A 85 -8.21 -4.21 18.89
CA LYS A 85 -8.61 -5.49 19.51
C LYS A 85 -7.48 -6.13 20.30
N ALA A 86 -6.23 -5.81 19.97
CA ALA A 86 -5.07 -6.39 20.61
C ALA A 86 -4.69 -5.66 21.91
N PHE A 87 -5.10 -4.40 22.09
CA PHE A 87 -4.72 -3.52 23.20
C PHE A 87 -5.85 -2.59 23.63
#